data_AF-A0A8T5REF1-F1
#
_entry.id   AF-A0A8T5REF1-F1
#
_cell.length_a   1.000
_cell.length_b   1.000
_cell.length_c   1.000
_cell.angle_alpha   90.00
_cell.angle_beta   90.00
_cell.angle_gamma   90.00
#
_symmetry.space_group_name_H-M   'P 1'
#
loop_
_entity.id
_entity.type
_entity.pdbx_description
1 polymer ?
#
loop_
_entity_poly.entity_id
_entity_poly.type
_entity_poly.pdbx_seq_one_letter_code
_entity_poly.pdbx_strand_id
1 'polypeptide(L)'
;MIKRIKELRPDVDIASPKFRDFIEKFESEINRGISTLSILSIISRYGKEGIYGYRILKELEVETNEMLIIEEGTLYPLLRNLERDNVINSRKQETGRKRKYYFMTHNGKKIYNYLTGYYSKLTKALSNLVDFSVELKNNYIYCPMCANKMDITSLDYNYCGVCGYNLEREIKEKRLNK
;
A
#
# COMPACT_ATOMS: atom_id res chain seq x y z
N MET A 1 -6.92 -9.80 -13.58
CA MET A 1 -7.90 -10.92 -13.51
C MET A 1 -7.96 -11.73 -14.79
N ILE A 2 -7.84 -11.11 -15.96
CA ILE A 2 -7.98 -11.77 -17.27
C ILE A 2 -6.93 -12.87 -17.48
N LYS A 3 -5.69 -12.66 -17.00
CA LYS A 3 -4.62 -13.68 -17.06
C LYS A 3 -4.95 -15.01 -16.34
N ARG A 4 -5.98 -15.05 -15.49
CA ARG A 4 -6.42 -16.28 -14.79
C ARG A 4 -7.44 -17.09 -15.57
N ILE A 5 -8.09 -16.49 -16.57
CA ILE A 5 -9.09 -17.18 -17.38
C ILE A 5 -8.33 -17.95 -18.46
N LYS A 6 -8.31 -19.28 -18.33
CA LYS A 6 -7.59 -20.17 -19.25
C LYS A 6 -8.22 -20.19 -20.64
N GLU A 7 -9.55 -20.14 -20.68
CA GLU A 7 -10.33 -20.20 -21.92
C GLU A 7 -11.40 -19.11 -21.89
N LEU A 8 -11.33 -18.20 -22.86
CA LEU A 8 -12.37 -17.21 -23.11
C LEU A 8 -13.24 -17.72 -24.25
N ARG A 9 -14.56 -17.51 -24.15
CA ARG A 9 -15.43 -17.83 -25.27
C ARG A 9 -15.09 -16.91 -26.46
N PRO A 10 -15.18 -17.40 -27.72
CA PRO A 10 -14.82 -16.58 -28.89
C PRO A 10 -15.71 -15.35 -29.12
N ASP A 11 -16.92 -15.33 -28.56
CA ASP A 11 -17.95 -14.31 -28.77
C ASP A 11 -17.79 -13.04 -27.91
N VAL A 12 -16.82 -12.99 -27.00
CA VAL A 12 -16.64 -11.85 -26.08
C VAL A 12 -15.54 -10.90 -26.55
N ASP A 13 -15.74 -9.59 -26.34
CA ASP A 13 -14.79 -8.56 -26.80
C ASP A 13 -13.36 -8.77 -26.27
N ILE A 14 -13.23 -9.25 -25.04
CA ILE A 14 -11.92 -9.50 -24.40
C ILE A 14 -11.18 -10.69 -25.04
N ALA A 15 -11.85 -11.54 -25.82
CA ALA A 15 -11.18 -12.57 -26.61
C ALA A 15 -10.39 -11.96 -27.79
N SER A 16 -10.72 -10.74 -28.22
CA SER A 16 -9.94 -9.98 -29.20
C SER A 16 -8.52 -9.75 -28.68
N PRO A 17 -7.46 -10.13 -29.43
CA PRO A 17 -6.08 -9.89 -29.00
C PRO A 17 -5.78 -8.42 -28.67
N LYS A 18 -6.40 -7.49 -29.41
CA LYS A 18 -6.22 -6.04 -29.20
C LYS A 18 -6.78 -5.59 -27.84
N PHE A 19 -8.02 -5.98 -27.52
CA PHE A 19 -8.65 -5.59 -26.25
C PHE A 19 -8.00 -6.31 -25.07
N ARG A 20 -7.64 -7.58 -25.24
CA ARG A 20 -6.91 -8.34 -24.22
C ARG A 20 -5.59 -7.68 -23.87
N ASP A 21 -4.76 -7.37 -24.86
CA ASP A 21 -3.45 -6.74 -24.65
C ASP A 21 -3.58 -5.37 -23.98
N PHE A 22 -4.57 -4.57 -24.38
CA PHE A 22 -4.87 -3.29 -23.74
C PHE A 22 -5.18 -3.45 -22.25
N ILE A 23 -6.10 -4.36 -21.90
CA ILE A 23 -6.49 -4.54 -20.49
C ILE A 23 -5.34 -5.14 -19.67
N GLU A 24 -4.62 -6.13 -20.20
CA GLU A 24 -3.50 -6.74 -19.48
C GLU A 24 -2.36 -5.75 -19.20
N LYS A 25 -2.07 -4.85 -20.14
CA LYS A 25 -1.10 -3.76 -19.95
C LYS A 25 -1.59 -2.78 -18.89
N PHE A 26 -2.84 -2.35 -18.97
CA PHE A 26 -3.42 -1.41 -18.01
C PHE A 26 -3.48 -1.99 -16.59
N GLU A 27 -3.91 -3.25 -16.43
CA GLU A 27 -3.84 -3.96 -15.14
C GLU A 27 -2.41 -4.01 -14.59
N SER A 28 -1.42 -4.27 -15.45
CA SER A 28 0.00 -4.33 -15.04
C SER A 28 0.54 -2.97 -14.58
N GLU A 29 0.13 -1.88 -15.22
CA GLU A 29 0.53 -0.52 -14.84
C GLU A 29 -0.03 -0.15 -13.47
N ILE A 30 -1.31 -0.41 -13.23
CA ILE A 30 -1.95 -0.21 -11.93
C ILE A 30 -1.25 -1.04 -10.86
N ASN A 31 -1.03 -2.33 -11.12
CA ASN A 31 -0.37 -3.23 -10.17
C ASN A 31 1.04 -2.75 -9.84
N ARG A 32 1.82 -2.30 -10.82
CA ARG A 32 3.15 -1.73 -10.59
C ARG A 32 3.06 -0.46 -9.74
N GLY A 33 2.09 0.42 -10.00
CA GLY A 33 1.88 1.65 -9.24
C GLY A 33 1.55 1.40 -7.77
N ILE A 34 0.74 0.39 -7.46
CA ILE A 34 0.29 0.11 -6.09
C ILE A 34 1.23 -0.83 -5.31
N SER A 35 2.05 -1.63 -6.00
CA SER A 35 2.89 -2.68 -5.41
C SER A 35 3.74 -2.20 -4.23
N THR A 36 4.38 -1.04 -4.35
CA THR A 36 5.22 -0.49 -3.28
C THR A 36 4.42 -0.21 -2.01
N LEU A 37 3.27 0.46 -2.13
CA LEU A 37 2.41 0.76 -0.99
C LEU A 37 1.85 -0.53 -0.36
N SER A 38 1.44 -1.49 -1.19
CA SER A 38 0.95 -2.79 -0.74
C SER A 38 1.99 -3.57 0.06
N ILE A 39 3.24 -3.63 -0.42
CA ILE A 39 4.34 -4.30 0.28
C ILE A 39 4.66 -3.60 1.60
N LEU A 40 4.74 -2.26 1.61
CA LEU A 40 4.94 -1.49 2.84
C LEU A 40 3.81 -1.71 3.85
N SER A 41 2.56 -1.82 3.36
CA SER A 41 1.39 -2.13 4.20
C SER A 41 1.55 -3.47 4.93
N ILE A 42 1.93 -4.53 4.21
CA ILE A 42 2.22 -5.84 4.83
C ILE A 42 3.37 -5.74 5.84
N ILE A 43 4.51 -5.16 5.47
CA ILE A 43 5.66 -5.01 6.37
C ILE A 43 5.29 -4.24 7.65
N SER A 44 4.43 -3.22 7.54
CA SER A 44 4.01 -2.38 8.68
C SER A 44 3.32 -3.17 9.80
N ARG A 45 2.70 -4.31 9.48
CA ARG A 45 1.96 -5.16 10.43
C ARG A 45 2.87 -5.95 11.37
N TYR A 46 4.15 -6.11 11.02
CA TYR A 46 5.10 -6.97 11.73
C TYR A 46 6.06 -6.24 12.68
N GLY A 47 5.97 -4.91 12.75
CA GLY A 47 6.80 -4.09 13.64
C GLY A 47 8.29 -4.40 13.51
N LYS A 48 8.98 -4.54 14.65
CA LYS A 48 10.42 -4.85 14.70
C LYS A 48 10.75 -6.31 14.42
N GLU A 49 9.77 -7.22 14.50
CA GLU A 49 9.99 -8.63 14.16
C GLU A 49 10.20 -8.80 12.65
N GLY A 50 9.57 -7.95 11.86
CA GLY A 50 9.68 -7.96 10.42
C GLY A 50 9.15 -9.25 9.80
N ILE A 51 9.29 -9.33 8.48
CA ILE A 51 8.70 -10.40 7.67
C ILE A 51 9.65 -10.79 6.55
N TYR A 52 9.73 -12.09 6.23
CA TYR A 52 10.58 -12.57 5.15
C TYR A 52 9.84 -12.59 3.81
N GLY A 53 10.59 -12.44 2.71
CA GLY A 53 10.04 -12.16 1.37
C GLY A 53 8.88 -13.05 0.93
N TYR A 54 9.03 -14.38 1.04
CA TYR A 54 7.96 -15.31 0.67
C TYR A 54 6.66 -15.10 1.47
N ARG A 55 6.76 -14.78 2.77
CA ARG A 55 5.57 -14.52 3.59
C ARG A 55 4.89 -13.22 3.18
N ILE A 56 5.65 -12.20 2.74
CA ILE A 56 5.07 -10.96 2.18
C ILE A 56 4.15 -11.28 1.01
N LEU A 57 4.60 -12.12 0.08
CA LEU A 57 3.79 -12.52 -1.08
C LEU A 57 2.52 -13.25 -0.66
N LYS A 58 2.63 -14.20 0.27
CA LYS A 58 1.48 -14.98 0.75
C LYS A 58 0.46 -14.12 1.47
N GLU A 59 0.91 -13.17 2.30
CA GLU A 59 -0.02 -12.23 2.93
C GLU A 59 -0.72 -11.36 1.90
N LEU A 60 0.01 -10.88 0.88
CA LEU A 60 -0.57 -10.03 -0.14
C LEU A 60 -1.63 -10.78 -0.96
N GLU A 61 -1.36 -12.02 -1.33
CA GLU A 61 -2.32 -12.89 -1.99
C GLU A 61 -3.58 -13.06 -1.13
N VAL A 62 -3.44 -13.38 0.17
CA VAL A 62 -4.58 -13.57 1.06
C VAL A 62 -5.38 -12.27 1.25
N GLU A 63 -4.70 -11.17 1.59
CA GLU A 63 -5.33 -9.88 1.93
C GLU A 63 -6.03 -9.22 0.74
N THR A 64 -5.61 -9.54 -0.48
CA THR A 64 -6.20 -8.98 -1.70
C THR A 64 -7.17 -9.94 -2.39
N ASN A 65 -7.49 -11.09 -1.78
CA ASN A 65 -8.25 -12.16 -2.43
C ASN A 65 -7.66 -12.51 -3.80
N GLU A 66 -6.34 -12.67 -3.78
CA GLU A 66 -5.44 -12.85 -4.90
C GLU A 66 -5.43 -11.70 -5.90
N MET A 67 -6.26 -10.66 -5.83
CA MET A 67 -6.37 -9.62 -6.88
C MET A 67 -5.04 -8.96 -7.26
N LEU A 68 -4.13 -8.80 -6.30
CA LEU A 68 -2.77 -8.31 -6.52
C LEU A 68 -1.78 -9.45 -6.29
N ILE A 69 -1.24 -10.00 -7.38
CA ILE A 69 -0.16 -10.99 -7.35
C ILE A 69 1.14 -10.31 -7.73
N ILE A 70 2.14 -10.43 -6.87
CA ILE A 70 3.50 -9.96 -7.14
C ILE A 70 4.41 -11.18 -7.23
N GLU A 71 5.16 -11.27 -8.32
CA GLU A 71 6.14 -12.35 -8.48
C GLU A 71 7.42 -12.07 -7.68
N GLU A 72 8.15 -13.12 -7.30
CA GLU A 72 9.44 -13.00 -6.61
C GLU A 72 10.43 -12.12 -7.39
N GLY A 73 10.45 -12.26 -8.72
CA GLY A 73 11.28 -11.46 -9.62
C GLY A 73 10.99 -9.95 -9.54
N THR A 74 9.80 -9.56 -9.11
CA THR A 74 9.41 -8.16 -8.88
C THR A 74 9.64 -7.74 -7.43
N LEU A 75 9.33 -8.62 -6.47
CA LEU A 75 9.45 -8.32 -5.04
C LEU A 75 10.90 -7.99 -4.65
N TYR A 76 11.87 -8.84 -4.99
CA TYR A 76 13.23 -8.68 -4.46
C TYR A 76 13.95 -7.43 -4.97
N PRO A 77 13.86 -7.04 -6.26
CA PRO A 77 14.36 -5.73 -6.70
C PRO A 77 13.70 -4.57 -5.95
N LEU A 78 12.39 -4.64 -5.71
CA LEU A 78 11.65 -3.59 -4.99
C LEU A 78 12.13 -3.48 -3.54
N LEU A 79 12.28 -4.60 -2.83
CA LEU A 79 12.82 -4.62 -1.46
C LEU A 79 14.25 -4.07 -1.40
N ARG A 80 15.10 -4.39 -2.38
CA ARG A 80 16.46 -3.83 -2.46
C ARG A 80 16.43 -2.31 -2.63
N ASN A 81 15.55 -1.77 -3.47
CA ASN A 81 15.40 -0.33 -3.65
C ASN A 81 14.90 0.34 -2.36
N LEU A 82 13.89 -0.23 -1.71
CA LEU A 82 13.38 0.30 -0.44
C LEU A 82 14.43 0.27 0.68
N GLU A 83 15.28 -0.75 0.71
CA GLU A 83 16.40 -0.85 1.68
C GLU A 83 17.48 0.20 1.39
N ARG A 84 17.87 0.35 0.11
CA ARG A 84 18.81 1.39 -0.34
C ARG A 84 18.31 2.79 0.00
N ASP A 85 17.03 3.04 -0.16
CA ASP A 85 16.41 4.35 0.07
C ASP A 85 16.03 4.55 1.56
N ASN A 86 16.50 3.66 2.46
CA ASN A 86 16.30 3.70 3.92
C ASN A 86 14.80 3.73 4.35
N VAL A 87 13.91 3.20 3.52
CA VAL A 87 12.49 3.03 3.83
C VAL A 87 12.28 1.77 4.68
N ILE A 88 13.02 0.71 4.37
CA ILE A 88 13.05 -0.52 5.16
C ILE A 88 14.48 -0.86 5.54
N ASN A 89 14.64 -1.75 6.51
CA ASN A 89 15.91 -2.38 6.84
C ASN A 89 15.72 -3.89 6.95
N SER A 90 16.80 -4.66 6.92
CA SER A 90 16.74 -6.12 7.05
C SER A 90 17.66 -6.68 8.11
N ARG A 91 17.23 -7.80 8.69
CA ARG A 91 18.04 -8.65 9.57
C ARG A 91 18.14 -10.04 8.96
N LYS A 92 19.33 -10.65 9.06
CA LYS A 92 19.54 -12.04 8.65
C LYS A 92 19.26 -12.94 9.84
N GLN A 93 18.56 -14.04 9.60
CA GLN A 93 18.48 -15.12 10.56
C GLN A 93 19.82 -15.87 10.60
N GLU A 94 20.42 -15.97 11.78
CA GLU A 94 21.75 -16.58 11.99
C GLU A 94 21.71 -18.10 12.04
N THR A 95 20.57 -18.69 12.41
CA THR A 95 20.40 -20.13 12.59
C THR A 95 19.42 -20.74 11.58
N GLY A 96 19.81 -21.86 10.96
CA GLY A 96 19.00 -22.57 9.97
C GLY A 96 19.10 -21.99 8.55
N ARG A 97 18.03 -22.11 7.74
CA ARG A 97 18.00 -21.60 6.36
C ARG A 97 18.10 -20.07 6.38
N LYS A 98 19.16 -19.51 5.77
CA LYS A 98 19.42 -18.07 5.70
C LYS A 98 18.20 -17.34 5.10
N ARG A 99 17.43 -16.65 5.95
CA ARG A 99 16.30 -15.80 5.57
C ARG A 99 16.60 -14.35 5.96
N LYS A 100 16.24 -13.41 5.08
CA LYS A 100 16.20 -11.98 5.40
C LYS A 100 14.79 -11.62 5.87
N TYR A 101 14.69 -10.97 7.01
CA TYR A 101 13.46 -10.38 7.53
C TYR A 101 13.53 -8.88 7.37
N TYR A 102 12.52 -8.30 6.75
CA TYR A 102 12.42 -6.87 6.46
C TYR A 102 11.48 -6.21 7.47
N PHE A 103 11.88 -5.05 7.96
CA PHE A 103 11.09 -4.23 8.86
C PHE A 103 11.21 -2.75 8.48
N MET A 104 10.20 -1.96 8.86
CA MET A 104 10.12 -0.56 8.48
C MET A 104 11.05 0.30 9.35
N THR A 105 11.74 1.26 8.73
CA THR A 105 12.54 2.25 9.49
C THR A 105 11.64 3.36 10.03
N HIS A 106 12.18 4.25 10.86
CA HIS A 106 11.46 5.44 11.30
C HIS A 106 11.05 6.34 10.11
N ASN A 107 11.95 6.55 9.16
CA ASN A 107 11.67 7.31 7.93
C ASN A 107 10.66 6.57 7.05
N GLY A 108 10.79 5.24 6.93
CA GLY A 108 9.83 4.40 6.23
C GLY A 108 8.42 4.52 6.77
N LYS A 109 8.26 4.63 8.10
CA LYS A 109 6.95 4.83 8.72
C LYS A 109 6.31 6.15 8.30
N LYS A 110 7.10 7.23 8.22
CA LYS A 110 6.62 8.54 7.72
C LYS A 110 6.19 8.46 6.25
N ILE A 111 7.03 7.85 5.42
CA ILE A 111 6.75 7.66 3.98
C ILE A 111 5.50 6.79 3.78
N TYR A 112 5.41 5.67 4.48
CA TYR A 112 4.25 4.78 4.42
C TYR A 112 2.95 5.50 4.84
N ASN A 113 2.98 6.27 5.92
CA ASN A 113 1.82 7.06 6.36
C ASN A 113 1.41 8.13 5.35
N TYR A 114 2.38 8.79 4.73
CA TYR A 114 2.14 9.74 3.63
C TYR A 114 1.48 9.05 2.45
N LEU A 115 2.08 7.98 1.92
CA LEU A 115 1.58 7.26 0.75
C LEU A 115 0.21 6.64 1.00
N THR A 116 -0.01 6.04 2.18
CA THR A 116 -1.30 5.48 2.55
C THR A 116 -2.37 6.56 2.61
N GLY A 117 -2.02 7.72 3.18
CA GLY A 117 -2.91 8.85 3.29
C GLY A 117 -3.27 9.46 1.95
N TYR A 118 -2.27 9.68 1.10
CA TYR A 118 -2.45 10.11 -0.29
C TYR A 118 -3.36 9.16 -1.07
N TYR A 119 -3.07 7.86 -1.04
CA TYR A 119 -3.86 6.85 -1.75
C TYR A 119 -5.30 6.80 -1.24
N SER A 120 -5.50 6.85 0.09
CA SER A 120 -6.84 6.88 0.70
C SER A 120 -7.68 8.07 0.20
N LYS A 121 -7.09 9.27 0.15
CA LYS A 121 -7.76 10.46 -0.38
C LYS A 121 -8.03 10.37 -1.87
N LEU A 122 -7.07 9.88 -2.64
CA LEU A 122 -7.22 9.68 -4.07
C LEU A 122 -8.38 8.70 -4.37
N THR A 123 -8.42 7.54 -3.72
CA THR A 123 -9.49 6.56 -3.89
C THR A 123 -10.85 7.13 -3.50
N LYS A 124 -10.91 7.95 -2.43
CA LYS A 124 -12.14 8.65 -2.04
C LYS A 124 -12.58 9.72 -3.05
N ALA A 125 -11.65 10.39 -3.72
CA ALA A 125 -12.00 11.31 -4.81
C ALA A 125 -12.48 10.54 -6.05
N LEU A 126 -11.82 9.43 -6.39
CA LEU A 126 -12.18 8.57 -7.52
C LEU A 126 -13.53 7.88 -7.33
N SER A 127 -13.98 7.65 -6.08
CA SER A 127 -15.31 7.08 -5.82
C SER A 127 -16.47 7.93 -6.35
N ASN A 128 -16.22 9.20 -6.70
CA ASN A 128 -17.22 10.05 -7.36
C ASN A 128 -17.28 9.83 -8.88
N LEU A 129 -16.25 9.19 -9.45
CA LEU A 129 -16.12 8.92 -10.89
C LEU A 129 -16.40 7.45 -11.23
N VAL A 130 -16.31 6.57 -10.24
CA VAL A 130 -16.40 5.11 -10.41
C VAL A 130 -17.43 4.57 -9.42
N ASP A 131 -18.15 3.52 -9.82
CA ASP A 131 -19.26 2.94 -9.06
C ASP A 131 -18.78 2.09 -7.87
N PHE A 132 -18.21 2.74 -6.85
CA PHE A 132 -17.93 2.14 -5.55
C PHE A 132 -17.99 3.19 -4.44
N SER A 133 -18.38 2.77 -3.23
CA SER A 133 -18.36 3.64 -2.05
C SER A 133 -17.12 3.40 -1.19
N VAL A 134 -16.43 4.46 -0.77
CA VAL A 134 -15.31 4.38 0.18
C VAL A 134 -15.66 5.10 1.48
N GLU A 135 -15.53 4.39 2.60
CA GLU A 135 -15.56 4.96 3.94
C GLU A 135 -14.14 4.95 4.54
N LEU A 136 -13.65 6.12 4.96
CA LEU A 136 -12.34 6.23 5.60
C LEU A 136 -12.48 5.96 7.10
N LYS A 137 -11.51 5.23 7.68
CA LYS A 137 -11.52 4.87 9.10
C LYS A 137 -11.52 6.12 10.00
N ASN A 138 -12.52 6.24 10.88
CA ASN A 138 -12.72 7.40 11.77
C ASN A 138 -11.61 7.61 12.81
N ASN A 139 -10.74 6.64 13.07
CA ASN A 139 -9.64 6.79 14.03
C ASN A 139 -8.42 7.55 13.48
N TYR A 140 -8.40 7.94 12.19
CA TYR A 140 -7.24 8.61 11.58
C TYR A 140 -7.53 10.00 11.04
N ILE A 141 -6.71 10.99 11.40
CA ILE A 141 -6.72 12.31 10.76
C ILE A 141 -5.81 12.24 9.54
N TYR A 142 -6.25 12.84 8.44
CA TYR A 142 -5.44 12.93 7.23
C TYR A 142 -5.10 14.39 6.97
N CYS A 143 -3.80 14.71 6.95
CA CYS A 143 -3.32 16.08 6.74
C CYS A 143 -3.94 16.69 5.46
N PRO A 144 -4.56 17.88 5.51
CA PRO A 144 -5.17 18.49 4.34
C PRO A 144 -4.13 18.88 3.29
N MET A 145 -2.95 19.33 3.73
CA MET A 145 -1.86 19.76 2.83
C MET A 145 -1.19 18.59 2.10
N CYS A 146 -0.88 17.50 2.81
CA CYS A 146 0.01 16.47 2.29
C CYS A 146 -0.60 15.05 2.37
N ALA A 147 -1.88 14.95 2.71
CA ALA A 147 -2.62 13.70 2.87
C ALA A 147 -2.11 12.73 3.96
N ASN A 148 -0.99 13.00 4.64
CA ASN A 148 -0.41 12.12 5.66
C ASN A 148 -1.43 11.59 6.67
N LYS A 149 -1.49 10.26 6.81
CA LYS A 149 -2.39 9.56 7.74
C LYS A 149 -1.79 9.52 9.14
N MET A 150 -2.52 10.01 10.14
CA MET A 150 -2.08 10.09 11.54
C MET A 150 -3.15 9.49 12.45
N ASP A 151 -2.74 8.67 13.42
CA ASP A 151 -3.67 8.13 14.42
C ASP A 151 -4.06 9.24 15.41
N ILE A 152 -5.36 9.43 15.62
CA ILE A 152 -5.87 10.48 16.49
C ILE A 152 -5.46 10.26 17.96
N THR A 153 -5.23 9.01 18.35
CA THR A 153 -4.88 8.63 19.73
C THR A 153 -3.41 8.86 20.06
N SER A 154 -2.55 9.00 19.05
CA SER A 154 -1.10 9.16 19.22
C SER A 154 -0.61 10.58 18.87
N LEU A 155 -1.52 11.56 18.78
CA LEU A 155 -1.15 12.95 18.46
C LEU A 155 -0.68 13.67 19.73
N ASP A 156 0.63 13.68 19.95
CA ASP A 156 1.27 14.54 20.95
C ASP A 156 1.41 16.00 20.47
N TYR A 157 1.18 16.28 19.19
CA TYR A 157 1.45 17.59 18.57
C TYR A 157 0.36 18.04 17.60
N ASN A 158 0.16 19.36 17.56
CA ASN A 158 -0.75 20.06 16.64
C ASN A 158 -0.21 20.17 15.20
N TYR A 159 0.86 19.47 14.82
CA TYR A 159 1.50 19.63 13.52
C TYR A 159 1.70 18.30 12.79
N CYS A 160 1.59 18.33 11.47
CA CYS A 160 1.86 17.17 10.63
C CYS A 160 3.34 16.81 10.66
N GLY A 161 3.70 15.63 11.17
CA GLY A 161 5.10 15.16 11.22
C GLY A 161 5.78 14.88 9.87
N VAL A 162 5.09 15.13 8.74
CA VAL A 162 5.64 15.01 7.38
C VAL A 162 5.84 16.38 6.73
N CYS A 163 4.82 17.25 6.71
CA CYS A 163 4.91 18.56 6.04
C CYS A 163 4.95 19.77 6.99
N GLY A 164 4.76 19.57 8.30
CA GLY A 164 4.74 20.66 9.28
C GLY A 164 3.44 21.48 9.32
N TYR A 165 2.38 21.10 8.60
CA TYR A 165 1.08 21.81 8.63
C TYR A 165 0.41 21.76 10.02
N ASN A 166 -0.15 22.88 10.49
CA ASN A 166 -0.89 22.96 11.76
C ASN A 166 -2.29 22.34 11.64
N LEU A 167 -2.57 21.33 12.46
CA LEU A 167 -3.76 20.48 12.45
C LEU A 167 -4.77 20.82 13.57
N GLU A 168 -4.61 21.93 14.29
CA GLU A 168 -5.50 22.26 15.43
C GLU A 168 -6.97 22.26 15.05
N ARG A 169 -7.27 22.83 13.88
CA ARG A 169 -8.63 22.92 13.36
C ARG A 169 -9.20 21.54 13.07
N GLU A 170 -8.45 20.72 12.34
CA GLU A 170 -8.86 19.37 11.93
C GLU A 170 -9.01 18.44 13.14
N ILE A 171 -8.15 18.59 14.16
CA ILE A 171 -8.26 17.83 15.42
C ILE A 171 -9.51 18.26 16.19
N LYS A 172 -9.79 19.57 16.30
CA LYS A 172 -10.99 20.09 16.98
C LYS A 172 -12.27 19.63 16.30
N GLU A 173 -12.40 19.84 14.99
CA GLU A 173 -13.56 19.43 14.21
C GLU A 173 -13.84 17.93 14.37
N LYS A 174 -12.79 17.11 14.39
CA LYS A 174 -12.94 15.66 14.50
C LYS A 174 -13.26 15.16 15.91
N ARG A 175 -12.86 15.88 16.96
CA ARG A 175 -13.28 15.60 18.34
C ARG A 175 -14.74 16.01 18.59
N LEU A 176 -15.24 17.04 17.89
CA LEU A 176 -16.62 17.50 18.01
C LEU A 176 -17.63 16.57 17.29
N ASN A 177 -17.19 15.88 16.25
CA ASN A 177 -18.02 14.95 15.45
C ASN A 177 -17.93 13.48 15.92
N LYS A 178 -17.50 13.24 17.17
CA LYS A 178 -17.36 11.91 17.78
C LYS A 178 -18.38 11.74 18.89
#